data_AF-A0A9D6WSL6-F1
#
_entry.id   AF-A0A9D6WSL6-F1
#
_cell.length_a   1.000
_cell.length_b   1.000
_cell.length_c   1.000
_cell.angle_alpha   90.00
_cell.angle_beta   90.00
_cell.angle_gamma   90.00
#
_symmetry.space_group_name_H-M   'P 1'
#
loop_
_entity.id
_entity.type
_entity.pdbx_description
1 polymer ?
#
loop_
_entity_poly.entity_id
_entity_poly.type
_entity_poly.pdbx_seq_one_letter_code
_entity_poly.pdbx_strand_id
1 'polypeptide(L)'
;MNILDRIAQVLRANINDLLDNAEDPETMLNQILRDMEDSLDKGKSQVAEQIAQEKMMQADHDAATKNAGEWGKKAELALSKDKEDLAREALRRQA
;
A
#
# COMPACT_ATOMS: atom_id res chain seq x y z
N MET A 1 2.96 14.75 15.14
CA MET A 1 1.49 14.79 15.01
C MET A 1 1.08 13.65 14.11
N ASN A 2 0.37 12.67 14.63
CA ASN A 2 -0.04 11.51 13.85
C ASN A 2 -1.14 11.91 12.87
N ILE A 3 -1.27 11.20 11.75
CA ILE A 3 -2.33 11.45 10.75
C ILE A 3 -3.71 11.37 11.40
N LEU A 4 -3.88 10.47 12.37
CA LEU A 4 -5.08 10.32 13.17
C LEU A 4 -5.43 11.59 13.97
N ASP A 5 -4.43 12.31 14.50
CA ASP A 5 -4.66 13.56 15.26
C ASP A 5 -5.19 14.68 14.36
N ARG A 6 -4.71 14.76 13.11
CA ARG A 6 -5.18 15.75 12.13
C ARG A 6 -6.61 15.45 11.68
N ILE A 7 -6.93 14.17 11.49
CA ILE A 7 -8.30 13.74 11.16
C ILE A 7 -9.26 14.07 12.32
N ALA A 8 -8.87 13.76 13.55
CA ALA A 8 -9.66 14.08 14.74
C ALA A 8 -9.89 15.59 14.91
N GLN A 9 -8.90 16.42 14.56
CA GLN A 9 -9.02 17.87 14.65
C GLN A 9 -10.01 18.44 13.63
N VAL A 10 -9.96 17.97 12.37
CA VAL A 10 -10.92 18.39 11.32
C VAL A 10 -12.34 17.95 11.68
N LEU A 11 -12.50 16.74 12.22
CA LEU A 11 -13.80 16.23 12.65
C LEU A 11 -14.38 17.05 13.81
N ARG A 12 -13.59 17.41 14.82
CA ARG A 12 -14.04 18.30 15.91
C ARG A 12 -14.51 19.66 15.42
N ALA A 13 -13.83 20.25 14.44
CA ALA A 13 -14.22 21.55 13.88
C ALA A 13 -15.61 21.46 13.21
N ASN A 14 -15.84 20.43 12.40
CA ASN A 14 -17.14 20.22 11.73
C ASN A 14 -18.27 19.85 12.70
N ILE A 15 -17.96 19.16 13.80
CA ILE A 15 -18.94 18.81 14.85
C ILE A 15 -19.43 20.06 15.58
N ASN A 16 -18.54 21.00 15.90
CA ASN A 16 -18.93 22.26 16.55
C ASN A 16 -19.90 23.06 15.65
N ASP A 17 -19.62 23.18 14.35
CA ASP A 17 -20.47 23.90 13.40
C ASP A 17 -21.87 23.24 13.23
N LEU A 18 -21.93 21.90 13.32
CA LEU A 18 -23.18 21.13 13.29
C LEU A 18 -24.00 21.28 14.59
N LEU A 19 -23.32 21.32 15.74
CA LEU A 19 -23.94 21.45 17.06
C LEU A 19 -24.63 22.80 17.26
N ASP A 20 -24.10 23.88 16.70
CA ASP A 20 -24.68 25.22 16.80
C ASP A 20 -26.07 25.32 16.14
N ASN A 21 -26.45 24.37 15.28
CA ASN A 21 -27.72 24.33 14.55
C ASN A 21 -28.60 23.12 14.90
N ALA A 22 -28.22 22.36 15.93
CA ALA A 22 -28.82 21.09 16.31
C ALA A 22 -30.04 21.23 17.23
N GLU A 23 -31.16 20.59 16.88
CA GLU A 23 -32.36 20.54 17.74
C GLU A 23 -32.18 19.57 18.93
N ASP A 24 -31.43 18.48 18.75
CA ASP A 24 -30.94 17.60 19.83
C ASP A 24 -29.44 17.27 19.64
N PRO A 25 -28.54 18.07 20.24
CA PRO A 25 -27.10 17.94 20.06
C PRO A 25 -26.52 16.63 20.64
N GLU A 26 -27.12 16.09 21.71
CA GLU A 26 -26.61 14.89 22.38
C GLU A 26 -26.81 13.64 21.52
N THR A 27 -28.01 13.49 20.95
CA THR A 27 -28.31 12.37 20.04
C THR A 27 -27.43 12.41 18.79
N MET A 28 -27.20 13.58 18.20
CA MET A 28 -26.33 13.72 17.03
C MET A 28 -24.86 13.44 17.34
N LEU A 29 -24.34 13.91 18.48
CA LEU A 29 -22.97 13.57 18.90
C LEU A 29 -22.76 12.07 19.05
N ASN A 30 -23.72 11.38 19.67
CA ASN A 30 -23.68 9.94 19.83
C ASN A 30 -23.69 9.22 18.47
N GLN A 31 -24.43 9.74 17.49
CA GLN A 31 -24.43 9.18 16.14
C GLN A 31 -23.09 9.42 15.42
N ILE A 32 -22.55 10.63 15.51
CA ILE A 32 -21.25 10.97 14.89
C ILE A 32 -20.13 10.11 15.48
N LEU A 33 -20.14 9.86 16.80
CA LEU A 33 -19.17 8.97 17.43
C LEU A 33 -19.24 7.55 16.86
N ARG A 34 -20.44 6.99 16.70
CA ARG A 34 -20.64 5.67 16.06
C ARG A 34 -20.13 5.66 14.62
N ASP A 35 -20.50 6.66 13.83
CA ASP A 35 -20.07 6.76 12.43
C ASP A 35 -18.54 6.90 12.30
N MET A 36 -17.90 7.60 13.27
CA MET A 36 -16.45 7.72 13.37
C MET A 36 -15.78 6.41 13.76
N GLU A 37 -16.33 5.65 14.70
CA GLU A 37 -15.85 4.31 15.07
C GLU A 37 -15.91 3.36 13.86
N ASP A 38 -17.04 3.33 13.15
CA ASP A 38 -17.21 2.54 11.94
C ASP A 38 -16.22 2.95 10.84
N SER A 39 -16.01 4.26 10.66
CA SER A 39 -15.05 4.79 9.68
C SER A 39 -13.61 4.44 10.05
N LEU A 40 -13.27 4.46 11.33
CA LEU A 40 -11.95 4.06 11.82
C LEU A 40 -11.69 2.58 11.54
N ASP A 41 -12.67 1.70 11.79
CA ASP A 41 -12.51 0.26 11.55
C ASP A 41 -12.41 -0.09 10.06
N LYS A 42 -13.17 0.61 9.21
CA LYS A 42 -13.00 0.55 7.75
C LYS A 42 -11.60 1.01 7.34
N GLY A 43 -11.12 2.13 7.90
CA GLY A 43 -9.79 2.66 7.66
C GLY A 43 -8.68 1.67 8.04
N LYS A 44 -8.77 1.04 9.22
CA LYS A 44 -7.83 -0.01 9.64
C LYS A 44 -7.81 -1.19 8.67
N SER A 45 -8.98 -1.62 8.21
CA SER A 45 -9.10 -2.74 7.26
C SER A 45 -8.46 -2.40 5.90
N GLN A 46 -8.68 -1.18 5.39
CA GLN A 46 -8.04 -0.71 4.16
C GLN A 46 -6.52 -0.62 4.32
N VAL A 47 -6.02 -0.11 5.45
CA VAL A 47 -4.57 -0.06 5.72
C VAL A 47 -3.98 -1.49 5.75
N ALA A 48 -4.67 -2.44 6.39
CA ALA A 48 -4.22 -3.84 6.41
C ALA A 48 -4.17 -4.45 5.00
N GLU A 49 -5.17 -4.16 4.17
CA GLU A 49 -5.20 -4.57 2.76
C GLU A 49 -4.04 -3.97 1.97
N GLN A 50 -3.76 -2.68 2.13
CA GLN A 50 -2.64 -2.00 1.46
C GLN A 50 -1.29 -2.57 1.90
N ILE A 51 -1.11 -2.89 3.18
CA ILE A 51 0.10 -3.56 3.67
C ILE A 51 0.24 -4.96 3.06
N ALA A 52 -0.86 -5.69 2.88
CA ALA A 52 -0.83 -6.99 2.22
C ALA A 52 -0.43 -6.86 0.74
N GLN A 53 -1.01 -5.88 0.03
CA GLN A 53 -0.65 -5.58 -1.37
C GLN A 53 0.82 -5.18 -1.51
N GLU A 54 1.32 -4.32 -0.62
CA GLU A 54 2.73 -3.93 -0.58
C GLU A 54 3.65 -5.14 -0.43
N LYS A 55 3.35 -6.05 0.51
CA LYS A 55 4.13 -7.29 0.70
C LYS A 55 4.11 -8.21 -0.52
N MET A 56 2.96 -8.31 -1.20
CA MET A 56 2.86 -9.10 -2.43
C MET A 56 3.72 -8.48 -3.55
N MET A 57 3.61 -7.17 -3.76
CA MET A 57 4.43 -6.46 -4.74
C MET A 57 5.93 -6.57 -4.45
N GLN A 58 6.32 -6.49 -3.17
CA GLN A 58 7.72 -6.69 -2.78
C GLN A 58 8.19 -8.11 -3.08
N ALA A 59 7.37 -9.13 -2.80
CA ALA A 59 7.71 -10.52 -3.12
C ALA A 59 7.86 -10.75 -4.64
N ASP A 60 6.97 -10.17 -5.44
CA ASP A 60 7.03 -10.23 -6.90
C ASP A 60 8.28 -9.52 -7.44
N HIS A 61 8.61 -8.35 -6.89
CA HIS A 61 9.82 -7.61 -7.21
C HIS A 61 11.09 -8.42 -6.90
N ASP A 62 11.14 -9.04 -5.72
CA ASP A 62 12.30 -9.83 -5.29
C ASP A 62 12.46 -11.08 -6.17
N ALA A 63 11.35 -11.73 -6.53
CA ALA A 63 11.33 -12.86 -7.46
C ALA A 63 11.81 -12.45 -8.86
N ALA A 64 11.34 -11.31 -9.38
CA ALA A 64 11.77 -10.78 -10.67
C ALA A 64 13.27 -10.42 -10.66
N THR A 65 13.74 -9.76 -9.60
CA THR A 65 15.16 -9.40 -9.43
C THR A 65 16.04 -10.64 -9.39
N LYS A 66 15.62 -11.68 -8.66
CA LYS A 66 16.33 -12.96 -8.64
C LYS A 66 16.37 -13.62 -10.01
N ASN A 67 15.24 -13.70 -10.71
CA ASN A 67 15.16 -14.28 -12.04
C ASN A 67 16.06 -13.53 -13.05
N ALA A 68 16.06 -12.20 -13.02
CA ALA A 68 16.94 -11.38 -13.83
C ALA A 68 18.42 -11.69 -13.53
N GLY A 69 18.79 -11.81 -12.26
CA GLY A 69 20.15 -12.20 -11.86
C GLY A 69 20.54 -13.60 -12.34
N GLU A 70 19.62 -14.57 -12.32
CA GLU A 70 19.86 -15.92 -12.86
C GLU A 70 20.06 -15.91 -14.38
N TRP A 71 19.27 -15.13 -15.11
CA TRP A 71 19.46 -14.95 -16.55
C TRP A 71 20.78 -14.27 -16.89
N GLY A 72 21.20 -13.26 -16.12
CA GLY A 72 22.52 -12.64 -16.25
C GLY A 72 23.66 -13.65 -16.08
N LYS A 73 23.62 -14.47 -15.02
CA LYS A 73 24.60 -15.55 -14.82
C LYS A 73 24.63 -16.57 -15.96
N LYS A 74 23.45 -16.92 -16.52
CA LYS A 74 23.36 -17.81 -17.69
C LYS A 74 23.99 -17.16 -18.92
N ALA A 75 23.81 -15.86 -19.11
CA ALA A 75 24.44 -15.11 -20.20
C ALA A 75 25.97 -15.09 -20.06
N GLU A 76 26.49 -14.80 -18.87
CA GLU A 76 27.93 -14.85 -18.57
C GLU A 76 28.53 -16.24 -18.83
N LEU A 77 27.83 -17.30 -18.39
CA LEU A 77 28.26 -18.67 -18.64
C LEU A 77 28.27 -19.02 -20.13
N ALA A 78 27.24 -18.59 -20.89
CA ALA A 78 27.18 -18.81 -22.33
C ALA A 78 28.33 -18.07 -23.05
N LEU A 79 28.63 -16.84 -22.64
CA LEU A 79 29.74 -16.06 -23.19
C LEU A 79 31.10 -16.71 -22.90
N SER A 80 31.32 -17.23 -21.69
CA SER A 80 32.56 -17.96 -21.33
C SER A 80 32.80 -19.24 -22.13
N LYS A 81 31.77 -19.73 -22.84
CA LYS A 81 31.82 -20.91 -23.71
C LYS A 81 31.75 -20.55 -25.20
N ASP A 82 31.99 -19.28 -25.55
CA ASP A 82 31.90 -18.73 -26.90
C ASP A 82 30.53 -18.95 -27.58
N LYS A 83 29.46 -19.08 -26.79
CA LYS A 83 28.08 -19.28 -27.25
C LYS A 83 27.32 -17.97 -27.22
N GLU A 84 27.72 -17.05 -28.10
CA GLU A 84 27.21 -15.67 -28.13
C GLU A 84 25.69 -15.58 -28.36
N ASP A 85 25.14 -16.44 -29.20
CA ASP A 85 23.69 -16.46 -29.49
C ASP A 85 22.87 -16.80 -28.24
N LEU A 86 23.34 -17.76 -27.44
CA LEU A 86 22.70 -18.16 -26.18
C LEU A 86 22.86 -17.09 -25.10
N ALA A 87 23.97 -16.34 -25.11
CA ALA A 87 24.15 -15.20 -24.21
C ALA A 87 23.15 -14.08 -24.53
N ARG A 88 22.95 -13.74 -25.81
CA ARG A 88 21.95 -12.74 -26.24
C ARG A 88 20.53 -13.17 -25.90
N GLU A 89 20.20 -14.45 -26.07
CA GLU A 89 18.87 -14.96 -25.71
C GLU A 89 18.63 -14.92 -24.20
N ALA A 90 19.63 -15.25 -23.38
CA ALA A 90 19.55 -15.12 -21.93
C ALA A 90 19.36 -13.66 -21.48
N LEU A 91 20.08 -12.70 -22.09
CA LEU A 91 19.90 -11.27 -21.81
C LEU A 91 18.52 -10.76 -22.23
N ARG A 92 17.95 -11.27 -23.33
CA ARG A 92 16.57 -10.95 -23.72
C ARG A 92 15.51 -11.43 -22.73
N ARG A 93 15.80 -12.50 -21.97
CA ARG A 93 14.91 -13.02 -20.92
C ARG A 93 15.18 -12.40 -19.55
N GLN A 94 16.26 -11.65 -19.41
CA GLN A 94 16.60 -10.88 -18.21
C GLN A 94 15.86 -9.54 -18.14
N ALA A 95 15.60 -8.94 -19.31
CA ALA A 95 14.83 -7.69 -19.46
C ALA A 95 13.32 -7.92 -19.27
#